data_AF-A0A0Q8LTQ6-F1
#
_entry.id   AF-A0A0Q8LTQ6-F1
#
_cell.length_a   1.000
_cell.length_b   1.000
_cell.length_c   1.000
_cell.angle_alpha   90.00
_cell.angle_beta   90.00
_cell.angle_gamma   90.00
#
_symmetry.space_group_name_H-M   'P 1'
#
loop_
_entity.id
_entity.type
_entity.pdbx_description
1 polymer ?
#
loop_
_entity_poly.entity_id
_entity_poly.type
_entity_poly.pdbx_seq_one_letter_code
_entity_poly.pdbx_strand_id
1 'polypeptide(L)'
;MMDDTTTDAASPGSDPRFAALPGRPGKVIAIHLSFASRADQRGRRPQHPSYFFKPSSSLAPSGATIERPAGTELLAYEGEIALVIGSPARRVSPAEAWSHVGWVTAANDFGLYDLRANDKGSNVRSKGGDGYTPIGPALLDARSVDPSNLRVRTWRNGEIVQDDSSAGMIFPFAQLVADLSQHFTLETGDVILTGTPAGSSVAAPGDVVEVEVDVPGGPTSGRLVTTVVQGGISFDPSLGSLPAVDDLQRTEAWGSREAARLPAEPVSPESGDSPQSGRSGTDSPDPGASPDSGSASGPRLSPELRAKLAAVPVAGLSAQLRRRGLDNVTIDGVHPLHPGAKLVGTARTLRFVPLREDLFQSHGGGYNAQKRAFDAVGDGEVIVIEARGETGSGTLGDILALRAHARGAAGIVTDGGVRDADAVTAVGIPVYTAGAHPAVLGRKHVPWDHDVTIGCGGTTVQPGDVIVGDADGVIVIPPALAEEVADAALAQEEEDAWIAQRVAEGHPIDGLFPMNGEWRARFEAEHGGSR
;
A
#
# COMPACT_ATOMS: atom_id res chain seq x y z
N MET A 1 31.88 29.73 -57.81
CA MET A 1 32.19 28.33 -57.48
C MET A 1 33.32 28.33 -56.47
N MET A 2 32.96 28.23 -55.19
CA MET A 2 33.86 27.81 -54.11
C MET A 2 32.96 26.99 -53.20
N ASP A 3 33.27 25.70 -53.10
CA ASP A 3 32.66 24.73 -52.21
C ASP A 3 32.91 25.15 -50.75
N ASP A 4 31.84 25.17 -49.95
CA ASP A 4 31.93 25.21 -48.49
C ASP A 4 31.41 23.87 -47.96
N THR A 5 32.30 22.88 -47.94
CA THR A 5 32.11 21.64 -47.20
C THR A 5 32.39 21.91 -45.73
N THR A 6 31.38 22.42 -45.01
CA THR A 6 31.42 22.44 -43.56
C THR A 6 31.06 21.03 -43.06
N THR A 7 32.08 20.25 -42.74
CA THR A 7 31.95 19.07 -41.86
C THR A 7 31.41 19.54 -40.52
N ASP A 8 30.18 19.14 -40.20
CA ASP A 8 29.51 19.40 -38.93
C ASP A 8 30.23 18.61 -37.82
N ALA A 9 31.22 19.25 -37.21
CA ALA A 9 31.86 18.75 -36.01
C ALA A 9 30.88 18.88 -34.85
N ALA A 10 30.52 17.75 -34.22
CA ALA A 10 29.66 17.71 -33.05
C ALA A 10 30.13 18.74 -32.00
N SER A 11 29.25 19.66 -31.60
CA SER A 11 29.56 20.70 -30.61
C SER A 11 30.11 20.07 -29.33
N PRO A 12 31.33 20.42 -28.90
CA PRO A 12 31.88 19.94 -27.65
C PRO A 12 31.13 20.60 -26.48
N GLY A 13 30.29 19.85 -25.77
CA GLY A 13 29.62 20.35 -24.56
C GLY A 13 28.21 19.84 -24.25
N SER A 14 27.62 18.94 -25.04
CA SER A 14 26.33 18.33 -24.68
C SER A 14 26.53 17.16 -23.71
N ASP A 15 25.77 17.18 -22.62
CA ASP A 15 25.73 16.09 -21.65
C ASP A 15 25.20 14.82 -22.34
N PRO A 16 25.97 13.71 -22.36
CA PRO A 16 25.61 12.51 -23.12
C PRO A 16 24.29 11.88 -22.66
N ARG A 17 23.83 12.16 -21.44
CA ARG A 17 22.53 11.71 -20.92
C ARG A 17 21.35 12.19 -21.75
N PHE A 18 21.49 13.33 -22.42
CA PHE A 18 20.42 13.95 -23.20
C PHE A 18 20.64 13.82 -24.71
N ALA A 19 21.61 13.01 -25.16
CA ALA A 19 22.02 12.96 -26.56
C ALA A 19 20.89 12.54 -27.52
N ALA A 20 19.93 11.75 -27.05
CA ALA A 20 18.76 11.34 -27.84
C ALA A 20 17.59 12.34 -27.78
N LEU A 21 17.69 13.38 -26.97
CA LEU A 21 16.64 14.38 -26.76
C LEU A 21 17.00 15.71 -27.43
N PRO A 22 16.01 16.56 -27.74
CA PRO A 22 16.26 17.89 -28.32
C PRO A 22 17.04 18.84 -27.38
N GLY A 23 17.10 18.51 -26.09
CA GLY A 23 17.79 19.25 -25.06
C GLY A 23 17.63 18.59 -23.69
N ARG A 24 18.17 19.23 -22.65
CA ARG A 24 17.98 18.78 -21.26
C ARG A 24 16.53 19.01 -20.82
N PRO A 25 15.79 17.97 -20.40
CA PRO A 25 14.43 18.16 -19.87
C PRO A 25 14.45 18.98 -18.59
N GLY A 26 13.47 19.88 -18.44
CA GLY A 26 13.22 20.56 -17.16
C GLY A 26 12.74 19.58 -16.11
N LYS A 27 11.83 18.68 -16.50
CA LYS A 27 11.27 17.62 -15.66
C LYS A 27 11.03 16.33 -16.45
N VAL A 28 11.18 15.20 -15.74
CA VAL A 28 10.74 13.88 -16.18
C VAL A 28 9.59 13.48 -15.26
N ILE A 29 8.40 13.32 -15.84
CA ILE A 29 7.18 12.94 -15.15
C ILE A 29 6.88 11.50 -15.53
N ALA A 30 6.60 10.64 -14.56
CA ALA A 30 6.28 9.25 -14.80
C ALA A 30 4.90 8.92 -14.24
N ILE A 31 4.19 8.03 -14.92
CA ILE A 31 2.87 7.54 -14.52
C ILE A 31 3.04 6.18 -13.85
N HIS A 32 2.37 5.98 -12.71
CA HIS A 32 2.44 4.70 -11.99
C HIS A 32 1.87 3.52 -12.80
N LEU A 33 0.55 3.40 -12.89
CA LEU A 33 -0.12 2.22 -13.46
C LEU A 33 -1.06 2.67 -14.56
N SER A 34 -0.66 2.44 -15.82
CA SER A 34 -1.31 3.03 -16.99
C SER A 34 -1.71 2.04 -18.08
N PHE A 35 -1.28 0.77 -17.99
CA PHE A 35 -1.68 -0.28 -18.93
C PHE A 35 -2.67 -1.24 -18.28
N ALA A 36 -3.69 -1.65 -19.05
CA ALA A 36 -4.68 -2.64 -18.64
C ALA A 36 -4.02 -3.96 -18.27
N SER A 37 -3.10 -4.44 -19.12
CA SER A 37 -2.36 -5.69 -18.91
C SER A 37 -1.60 -5.69 -17.57
N ARG A 38 -0.91 -4.59 -17.24
CA ARG A 38 -0.19 -4.43 -15.97
C ARG A 38 -1.13 -4.28 -14.78
N ALA A 39 -2.27 -3.62 -14.95
CA ALA A 39 -3.29 -3.48 -13.91
C ALA A 39 -3.92 -4.82 -13.56
N ASP A 40 -4.25 -5.61 -14.58
CA ASP A 40 -4.78 -6.96 -14.42
C ASP A 40 -3.74 -7.88 -13.76
N GLN A 41 -2.46 -7.81 -14.15
CA GLN A 41 -1.37 -8.54 -13.49
C GLN A 41 -1.24 -8.20 -12.00
N ARG A 42 -1.48 -6.93 -11.62
CA ARG A 42 -1.41 -6.48 -10.22
C ARG A 42 -2.72 -6.62 -9.45
N GLY A 43 -3.80 -7.07 -10.10
CA GLY A 43 -5.12 -7.17 -9.49
C GLY A 43 -5.72 -5.83 -9.04
N ARG A 44 -5.25 -4.69 -9.57
CA ARG A 44 -5.74 -3.35 -9.22
C ARG A 44 -5.79 -2.46 -10.45
N ARG A 45 -6.86 -1.69 -10.62
CA ARG A 45 -7.04 -0.77 -11.75
C ARG A 45 -7.36 0.64 -11.26
N PRO A 46 -6.49 1.63 -11.50
CA PRO A 46 -6.73 2.99 -11.04
C PRO A 46 -7.83 3.68 -11.86
N GLN A 47 -8.63 4.51 -11.21
CA GLN A 47 -9.65 5.34 -11.87
C GLN A 47 -9.06 6.66 -12.41
N HIS A 48 -7.98 7.13 -11.81
CA HIS A 48 -7.29 8.37 -12.17
C HIS A 48 -5.78 8.13 -12.30
N PRO A 49 -5.08 8.85 -13.20
CA PRO A 49 -3.64 8.76 -13.29
C PRO A 49 -2.97 9.30 -12.01
N SER A 50 -1.86 8.68 -11.62
CA SER A 50 -1.02 9.13 -10.50
C SER A 50 0.41 9.28 -10.98
N TYR A 51 1.02 10.41 -10.62
CA TYR A 51 2.28 10.87 -11.18
C TYR A 51 3.37 10.95 -10.12
N PHE A 52 4.62 10.78 -10.55
CA PHE A 52 5.80 11.10 -9.76
C PHE A 52 6.88 11.72 -10.66
N PHE A 53 7.88 12.34 -10.03
CA PHE A 53 9.00 12.91 -10.75
C PHE A 53 10.21 11.99 -10.70
N LYS A 54 10.94 11.93 -11.82
CA LYS A 54 12.29 11.38 -11.88
C LYS A 54 13.28 12.53 -12.07
N PRO A 55 14.41 12.53 -11.35
CA PRO A 55 15.43 13.56 -11.52
C PRO A 55 16.03 13.46 -12.93
N SER A 56 16.30 14.59 -13.59
CA SER A 56 16.93 14.59 -14.92
C SER A 56 18.31 13.94 -14.92
N SER A 57 18.98 13.81 -13.76
CA SER A 57 20.24 13.09 -13.63
C SER A 57 20.12 11.58 -13.87
N SER A 58 18.92 11.01 -13.72
CA SER A 58 18.65 9.60 -13.98
C SER A 58 18.62 9.24 -15.48
N LEU A 59 18.58 10.23 -16.38
CA LEU A 59 18.54 9.98 -17.82
C LEU A 59 19.85 9.34 -18.31
N ALA A 60 19.75 8.43 -19.28
CA ALA A 60 20.88 7.78 -19.91
C ALA A 60 20.64 7.52 -21.41
N PRO A 61 21.69 7.53 -22.25
CA PRO A 61 21.57 7.18 -23.67
C PRO A 61 21.50 5.66 -23.86
N SER A 62 21.12 5.23 -25.07
CA SER A 62 21.25 3.84 -25.48
C SER A 62 22.71 3.38 -25.46
N GLY A 63 22.95 2.13 -25.05
CA GLY A 63 24.26 1.54 -24.82
C GLY A 63 24.85 1.86 -23.44
N ALA A 64 24.14 2.62 -22.59
CA ALA A 64 24.59 2.90 -21.24
C ALA A 64 24.58 1.66 -20.35
N THR A 65 25.42 1.72 -19.32
CA THR A 65 25.44 0.77 -18.21
C THR A 65 24.74 1.39 -17.01
N ILE A 66 23.89 0.61 -16.35
CA ILE A 66 23.24 1.01 -15.09
C ILE A 66 23.71 0.14 -13.95
N GLU A 67 23.87 0.75 -12.78
CA GLU A 67 24.31 0.06 -11.58
C GLU A 67 23.11 -0.43 -10.77
N ARG A 68 23.13 -1.72 -10.40
CA ARG A 68 22.37 -2.23 -9.25
C ARG A 68 23.26 -2.09 -8.00
N PRO A 69 22.98 -1.17 -7.07
CA PRO A 69 23.84 -0.90 -5.91
C PRO A 69 24.14 -2.13 -5.04
N ALA A 70 25.23 -2.09 -4.27
CA ALA A 70 25.55 -3.17 -3.34
C ALA A 70 24.48 -3.29 -2.25
N GLY A 71 24.16 -4.53 -1.85
CA GLY A 71 23.12 -4.80 -0.85
C GLY A 71 21.68 -4.67 -1.37
N THR A 72 21.48 -4.63 -2.68
CA THR A 72 20.15 -4.62 -3.31
C THR A 72 19.94 -5.83 -4.21
N GLU A 73 18.70 -6.26 -4.38
CA GLU A 73 18.35 -7.42 -5.20
C GLU A 73 17.27 -7.15 -6.27
N LEU A 74 16.35 -6.20 -6.07
CA LEU A 74 15.14 -6.04 -6.90
C LEU A 74 15.17 -4.81 -7.82
N LEU A 75 16.20 -4.69 -8.67
CA LEU A 75 16.22 -3.71 -9.76
C LEU A 75 15.30 -4.17 -10.89
N ALA A 76 14.14 -3.55 -11.04
CA ALA A 76 13.17 -3.89 -12.06
C ALA A 76 13.29 -3.00 -13.30
N TYR A 77 13.06 -3.58 -14.48
CA TYR A 77 12.87 -2.85 -15.73
C TYR A 77 11.38 -2.61 -15.99
N GLU A 78 11.06 -1.50 -16.62
CA GLU A 78 9.70 -1.11 -17.01
C GLU A 78 9.80 -0.40 -18.36
N GLY A 79 9.66 -1.14 -19.46
CA GLY A 79 9.70 -0.54 -20.80
C GLY A 79 8.46 0.32 -21.05
N GLU A 80 8.65 1.54 -21.55
CA GLU A 80 7.60 2.53 -21.69
C GLU A 80 7.68 3.31 -23.01
N ILE A 81 6.53 3.87 -23.39
CA ILE A 81 6.44 4.92 -24.40
C ILE A 81 6.69 6.25 -23.71
N ALA A 82 7.68 7.01 -24.16
CA ALA A 82 7.97 8.35 -23.67
C ALA A 82 7.46 9.40 -24.64
N LEU A 83 6.78 10.42 -24.12
CA LEU A 83 6.37 11.62 -24.85
C LEU A 83 7.34 12.76 -24.53
N VAL A 84 7.86 13.43 -25.56
CA VAL A 84 8.70 14.62 -25.41
C VAL A 84 7.89 15.83 -25.85
N ILE A 85 7.71 16.79 -24.94
CA ILE A 85 6.92 18.00 -25.18
C ILE A 85 7.67 18.90 -26.17
N GLY A 86 7.03 19.23 -27.29
CA GLY A 86 7.57 20.08 -28.34
C GLY A 86 7.22 21.55 -28.16
N SER A 87 6.04 21.84 -27.60
CA SER A 87 5.59 23.21 -27.32
C SER A 87 4.93 23.29 -25.94
N PRO A 88 5.04 24.41 -25.21
CA PRO A 88 4.51 24.50 -23.86
C PRO A 88 3.00 24.25 -23.80
N ALA A 89 2.55 23.48 -22.82
CA ALA A 89 1.13 23.18 -22.60
C ALA A 89 0.71 23.61 -21.19
N ARG A 90 -0.39 24.35 -21.10
CA ARG A 90 -1.01 24.73 -19.82
C ARG A 90 -2.52 24.77 -19.96
N ARG A 91 -3.23 24.00 -19.14
CA ARG A 91 -4.70 23.87 -19.13
C ARG A 91 -5.27 23.63 -20.54
N VAL A 92 -4.60 22.78 -21.30
CA VAL A 92 -5.03 22.43 -22.67
C VAL A 92 -6.11 21.37 -22.61
N SER A 93 -7.02 21.37 -23.59
CA SER A 93 -8.02 20.30 -23.70
C SER A 93 -7.39 18.99 -24.21
N PRO A 94 -8.01 17.82 -24.00
CA PRO A 94 -7.55 16.57 -24.62
C PRO A 94 -7.47 16.64 -26.15
N ALA A 95 -8.31 17.44 -26.81
CA ALA A 95 -8.28 17.61 -28.26
C ALA A 95 -7.04 18.39 -28.74
N GLU A 96 -6.51 19.30 -27.92
CA GLU A 96 -5.32 20.09 -28.24
C GLU A 96 -4.03 19.41 -27.79
N ALA A 97 -4.12 18.56 -26.76
CA ALA A 97 -3.00 17.97 -26.04
C ALA A 97 -1.94 17.31 -26.93
N TRP A 98 -2.35 16.51 -27.94
CA TRP A 98 -1.39 15.82 -28.80
C TRP A 98 -0.52 16.78 -29.63
N SER A 99 -1.05 17.95 -30.00
CA SER A 99 -0.31 18.96 -30.79
C SER A 99 0.88 19.57 -30.03
N HIS A 100 0.91 19.40 -28.70
CA HIS A 100 2.02 19.82 -27.86
C HIS A 100 3.13 18.79 -27.74
N VAL A 101 2.88 17.53 -28.11
CA VAL A 101 3.90 16.48 -28.15
C VAL A 101 4.71 16.67 -29.42
N GLY A 102 6.02 16.86 -29.28
CA GLY A 102 6.92 17.00 -30.42
C GLY A 102 7.42 15.64 -30.90
N TRP A 103 7.71 14.74 -29.95
CA TRP A 103 8.31 13.45 -30.25
C TRP A 103 7.81 12.33 -29.35
N VAL A 104 7.92 11.11 -29.87
CA VAL A 104 7.71 9.84 -29.16
C VAL A 104 9.00 9.02 -29.24
N THR A 105 9.37 8.33 -28.16
CA THR A 105 10.53 7.44 -28.16
C THR A 105 10.37 6.32 -27.13
N ALA A 106 11.23 5.30 -27.19
CA ALA A 106 11.35 4.32 -26.11
C ALA A 106 12.02 4.92 -24.88
N ALA A 107 11.59 4.46 -23.71
CA ALA A 107 12.25 4.68 -22.43
C ALA A 107 12.18 3.41 -21.57
N ASN A 108 13.04 3.32 -20.57
CA ASN A 108 12.96 2.28 -19.55
C ASN A 108 12.92 2.93 -18.16
N ASP A 109 11.82 2.74 -17.44
CA ASP A 109 11.63 3.26 -16.09
C ASP A 109 12.20 2.30 -15.04
N PHE A 110 13.53 2.15 -15.03
CA PHE A 110 14.20 1.33 -14.03
C PHE A 110 13.89 1.81 -12.61
N GLY A 111 13.66 0.86 -11.72
CA GLY A 111 13.38 1.16 -10.32
C GLY A 111 13.76 0.03 -9.39
N LEU A 112 14.25 0.41 -8.21
CA LEU A 112 14.78 -0.51 -7.22
C LEU A 112 13.79 -0.67 -6.07
N TYR A 113 13.14 -1.83 -6.01
CA TYR A 113 12.02 -2.07 -5.09
C TYR A 113 12.48 -2.04 -3.63
N ASP A 114 13.74 -2.36 -3.37
CA ASP A 114 14.37 -2.36 -2.06
C ASP A 114 14.37 -0.98 -1.37
N LEU A 115 14.19 0.10 -2.14
CA LEU A 115 14.21 1.49 -1.65
C LEU A 115 12.82 2.14 -1.58
N ARG A 116 11.75 1.36 -1.74
CA ARG A 116 10.37 1.90 -1.74
C ARG A 116 9.82 2.25 -0.36
N ALA A 117 10.36 1.66 0.71
CA ALA A 117 9.75 1.69 2.03
C ALA A 117 9.45 3.12 2.54
N ASN A 118 10.36 4.06 2.33
CA ASN A 118 10.23 5.40 2.92
C ASN A 118 9.60 6.43 2.01
N ASP A 119 9.79 6.30 0.69
CA ASP A 119 9.36 7.29 -0.30
C ASP A 119 8.15 6.78 -1.09
N LYS A 120 7.27 6.03 -0.40
CA LYS A 120 6.11 5.40 -1.03
C LYS A 120 5.23 6.49 -1.66
N GLY A 121 5.05 6.41 -2.97
CA GLY A 121 4.28 7.36 -3.77
C GLY A 121 5.12 8.46 -4.44
N SER A 122 6.14 9.02 -3.78
CA SER A 122 7.04 10.00 -4.42
C SER A 122 8.12 9.33 -5.28
N ASN A 123 8.48 8.08 -4.94
CA ASN A 123 9.44 7.20 -5.61
C ASN A 123 10.86 7.75 -5.76
N VAL A 124 11.21 8.86 -5.10
CA VAL A 124 12.48 9.58 -5.31
C VAL A 124 13.68 8.63 -5.21
N ARG A 125 13.83 7.88 -4.11
CA ARG A 125 14.95 6.94 -3.95
C ARG A 125 14.86 5.71 -4.84
N SER A 126 13.67 5.15 -5.02
CA SER A 126 13.50 3.92 -5.78
C SER A 126 13.67 4.10 -7.30
N LYS A 127 13.33 5.27 -7.84
CA LYS A 127 13.27 5.55 -9.28
C LYS A 127 14.27 6.63 -9.72
N GLY A 128 15.01 7.25 -8.80
CA GLY A 128 15.88 8.39 -9.07
C GLY A 128 17.37 8.10 -9.23
N GLY A 129 17.79 6.83 -9.26
CA GLY A 129 19.19 6.45 -9.44
C GLY A 129 19.78 6.95 -10.77
N ASP A 130 21.09 7.18 -10.80
CA ASP A 130 21.77 7.57 -12.03
C ASP A 130 21.62 6.47 -13.10
N GLY A 131 21.22 6.89 -14.30
CA GLY A 131 20.91 5.99 -15.41
C GLY A 131 19.58 5.23 -15.33
N TYR A 132 18.74 5.46 -14.31
CA TYR A 132 17.45 4.74 -14.15
C TYR A 132 16.34 5.21 -15.10
N THR A 133 16.66 6.09 -16.05
CA THR A 133 15.77 6.50 -17.15
C THR A 133 16.51 6.46 -18.49
N PRO A 134 16.94 5.28 -18.99
CA PRO A 134 17.40 5.21 -20.37
C PRO A 134 16.29 5.70 -21.31
N ILE A 135 16.64 6.50 -22.32
CA ILE A 135 15.69 7.07 -23.28
C ILE A 135 16.31 7.20 -24.67
N GLY A 136 15.50 7.04 -25.72
CA GLY A 136 15.95 7.06 -27.11
C GLY A 136 15.81 5.69 -27.78
N PRO A 137 16.72 5.27 -28.68
CA PRO A 137 17.84 6.04 -29.23
C PRO A 137 17.42 7.06 -30.30
N ALA A 138 16.26 6.88 -30.94
CA ALA A 138 15.74 7.80 -31.96
C ALA A 138 14.35 8.33 -31.61
N LEU A 139 14.11 9.60 -31.97
CA LEU A 139 12.83 10.27 -31.80
C LEU A 139 11.93 10.05 -33.03
N LEU A 140 10.70 9.60 -32.79
CA LEU A 140 9.62 9.60 -33.77
C LEU A 140 8.91 10.95 -33.76
N ASP A 141 8.67 11.55 -34.92
CA ASP A 141 7.90 12.79 -35.02
C ASP A 141 6.42 12.54 -34.68
N ALA A 142 5.96 13.10 -33.56
CA ALA A 142 4.61 12.90 -33.05
C ALA A 142 3.51 13.37 -34.03
N ARG A 143 3.84 14.30 -34.95
CA ARG A 143 2.92 14.79 -35.99
C ARG A 143 2.68 13.78 -37.10
N SER A 144 3.54 12.77 -37.20
CA SER A 144 3.51 11.75 -38.26
C SER A 144 2.98 10.39 -37.81
N VAL A 145 2.64 10.24 -36.53
CA VAL A 145 2.19 8.97 -35.93
C VAL A 145 0.82 9.12 -35.29
N ASP A 146 0.05 8.03 -35.29
CA ASP A 146 -1.22 7.95 -34.57
C ASP A 146 -0.95 7.59 -33.09
N PRO A 147 -1.33 8.45 -32.12
CA PRO A 147 -1.11 8.18 -30.69
C PRO A 147 -1.83 6.93 -30.18
N SER A 148 -2.81 6.39 -30.90
CA SER A 148 -3.52 5.17 -30.51
C SER A 148 -2.90 3.88 -31.04
N ASN A 149 -1.90 3.98 -31.94
CA ASN A 149 -1.30 2.84 -32.64
C ASN A 149 0.22 2.74 -32.45
N LEU A 150 0.73 3.11 -31.27
CA LEU A 150 2.13 2.93 -30.89
C LEU A 150 2.29 1.61 -30.15
N ARG A 151 3.26 0.80 -30.55
CA ARG A 151 3.61 -0.45 -29.88
C ARG A 151 4.87 -0.25 -29.04
N VAL A 152 4.91 -0.86 -27.87
CA VAL A 152 6.09 -0.93 -27.01
C VAL A 152 6.45 -2.39 -26.79
N ARG A 153 7.74 -2.70 -26.93
CA ARG A 153 8.27 -4.02 -26.65
C ARG A 153 9.54 -3.92 -25.83
N THR A 154 9.71 -4.87 -24.93
CA THR A 154 10.90 -4.99 -24.09
C THR A 154 11.50 -6.38 -24.26
N TRP A 155 12.82 -6.44 -24.39
CA TRP A 155 13.59 -7.66 -24.39
C TRP A 155 14.50 -7.71 -23.19
N ARG A 156 14.67 -8.89 -22.61
CA ARG A 156 15.73 -9.20 -21.65
C ARG A 156 16.57 -10.32 -22.24
N ASN A 157 17.85 -10.04 -22.48
CA ASN A 157 18.79 -10.99 -23.09
C ASN A 157 18.28 -11.59 -24.41
N GLY A 158 17.61 -10.77 -25.23
CA GLY A 158 17.05 -11.17 -26.53
C GLY A 158 15.67 -11.84 -26.48
N GLU A 159 15.11 -12.12 -25.31
CA GLU A 159 13.76 -12.66 -25.15
C GLU A 159 12.73 -11.55 -24.95
N ILE A 160 11.61 -11.57 -25.71
CA ILE A 160 10.49 -10.62 -25.51
C ILE A 160 9.85 -10.91 -24.16
N VAL A 161 9.90 -9.92 -23.27
CA VAL A 161 9.29 -9.98 -21.93
C VAL A 161 8.10 -9.04 -21.79
N GLN A 162 7.99 -8.02 -22.64
CA GLN A 162 6.83 -7.13 -22.74
C GLN A 162 6.49 -6.89 -24.21
N ASP A 163 5.21 -6.93 -24.57
CA ASP A 163 4.71 -6.61 -25.92
C ASP A 163 3.25 -6.12 -25.79
N ASP A 164 3.03 -4.82 -25.95
CA ASP A 164 1.71 -4.20 -25.84
C ASP A 164 1.67 -2.92 -26.70
N SER A 165 0.51 -2.26 -26.75
CA SER A 165 0.32 -1.02 -27.52
C SER A 165 -0.42 0.04 -26.73
N SER A 166 -0.36 1.28 -27.20
CA SER A 166 -1.13 2.42 -26.67
C SER A 166 -2.63 2.16 -26.62
N ALA A 167 -3.17 1.22 -27.42
CA ALA A 167 -4.56 0.79 -27.33
C ALA A 167 -4.89 0.03 -26.03
N GLY A 168 -3.88 -0.58 -25.38
CA GLY A 168 -3.99 -1.25 -24.10
C GLY A 168 -3.90 -0.31 -22.89
N MET A 169 -3.74 1.00 -23.10
CA MET A 169 -3.64 1.97 -22.02
C MET A 169 -4.99 2.27 -21.37
N ILE A 170 -4.96 2.47 -20.06
CA ILE A 170 -6.09 2.93 -19.23
C ILE A 170 -6.31 4.43 -19.45
N PHE A 171 -5.23 5.19 -19.56
CA PHE A 171 -5.25 6.64 -19.74
C PHE A 171 -4.59 7.01 -21.07
N PRO A 172 -5.33 7.50 -22.07
CA PRO A 172 -4.77 7.91 -23.36
C PRO A 172 -3.75 9.04 -23.21
N PHE A 173 -2.74 9.11 -24.09
CA PHE A 173 -1.69 10.14 -24.06
C PHE A 173 -2.23 11.58 -23.99
N ALA A 174 -3.28 11.86 -24.76
CA ALA A 174 -3.95 13.16 -24.75
C ALA A 174 -4.54 13.51 -23.38
N GLN A 175 -5.09 12.53 -22.65
CA GLN A 175 -5.57 12.73 -21.28
C GLN A 175 -4.41 13.06 -20.35
N LEU A 176 -3.30 12.32 -20.41
CA LEU A 176 -2.13 12.53 -19.53
C LEU A 176 -1.56 13.95 -19.68
N VAL A 177 -1.37 14.41 -20.92
CA VAL A 177 -0.87 15.76 -21.22
C VAL A 177 -1.85 16.83 -20.74
N ALA A 178 -3.15 16.69 -21.07
CA ALA A 178 -4.17 17.63 -20.65
C ALA A 178 -4.23 17.72 -19.12
N ASP A 179 -4.26 16.58 -18.43
CA ASP A 179 -4.38 16.47 -16.99
C ASP A 179 -3.20 17.11 -16.25
N LEU A 180 -1.97 16.74 -16.61
CA LEU A 180 -0.76 17.37 -16.05
C LEU A 180 -0.74 18.88 -16.28
N SER A 181 -1.17 19.33 -17.46
CA SER A 181 -1.20 20.75 -17.81
C SER A 181 -2.19 21.56 -16.96
N GLN A 182 -3.15 20.92 -16.28
CA GLN A 182 -4.06 21.62 -15.36
C GLN A 182 -3.30 22.18 -14.16
N HIS A 183 -2.32 21.44 -13.68
CA HIS A 183 -1.57 21.73 -12.47
C HIS A 183 -0.41 22.70 -12.73
N PHE A 184 0.43 22.39 -13.73
CA PHE A 184 1.62 23.17 -14.05
C PHE A 184 1.86 23.21 -15.56
N THR A 185 2.73 24.13 -15.99
CA THR A 185 3.12 24.22 -17.39
C THR A 185 4.05 23.06 -17.73
N LEU A 186 3.68 22.28 -18.74
CA LEU A 186 4.62 21.40 -19.44
C LEU A 186 5.47 22.27 -20.35
N GLU A 187 6.78 22.17 -20.27
CA GLU A 187 7.74 22.99 -20.98
C GLU A 187 8.34 22.22 -22.16
N THR A 188 8.81 22.92 -23.19
CA THR A 188 9.51 22.26 -24.31
C THR A 188 10.71 21.47 -23.80
N GLY A 189 10.79 20.21 -24.19
CA GLY A 189 11.81 19.25 -23.79
C GLY A 189 11.44 18.39 -22.58
N ASP A 190 10.35 18.69 -21.86
CA ASP A 190 9.88 17.81 -20.79
C ASP A 190 9.51 16.42 -21.30
N VAL A 191 9.69 15.43 -20.43
CA VAL A 191 9.44 14.02 -20.75
C VAL A 191 8.30 13.49 -19.88
N ILE A 192 7.37 12.79 -20.50
CA ILE A 192 6.31 12.03 -19.83
C ILE A 192 6.51 10.54 -20.12
N LEU A 193 6.80 9.75 -19.09
CA LEU A 193 6.85 8.29 -19.14
C LEU A 193 5.46 7.74 -18.84
N THR A 194 4.86 7.07 -19.82
CA THR A 194 3.41 6.86 -19.90
C THR A 194 2.91 5.62 -19.16
N GLY A 195 3.79 4.89 -18.47
CA GLY A 195 3.54 3.64 -17.78
C GLY A 195 4.00 2.43 -18.60
N THR A 196 4.04 1.27 -17.94
CA THR A 196 4.56 0.02 -18.51
C THR A 196 3.48 -1.08 -18.61
N PRO A 197 3.51 -1.92 -19.66
CA PRO A 197 2.63 -3.10 -19.77
C PRO A 197 3.05 -4.24 -18.84
N ALA A 198 2.26 -5.32 -18.80
CA ALA A 198 2.62 -6.54 -18.10
C ALA A 198 3.96 -7.12 -18.59
N GLY A 199 4.65 -7.86 -17.71
CA GLY A 199 5.92 -8.54 -18.03
C GLY A 199 7.20 -7.80 -17.60
N SER A 200 7.04 -6.65 -16.95
CA SER A 200 8.11 -6.06 -16.13
C SER A 200 8.55 -7.03 -15.03
N SER A 201 9.86 -7.18 -14.86
CA SER A 201 10.49 -8.08 -13.88
C SER A 201 11.86 -7.53 -13.42
N VAL A 202 12.58 -8.32 -12.63
CA VAL A 202 13.92 -7.99 -12.10
C VAL A 202 15.01 -8.25 -13.15
N ALA A 203 15.89 -7.27 -13.35
CA ALA A 203 17.15 -7.42 -14.08
C ALA A 203 18.30 -7.66 -13.09
N ALA A 204 19.10 -8.68 -13.39
CA ALA A 204 20.31 -9.04 -12.65
C ALA A 204 21.55 -8.41 -13.32
N PRO A 205 22.65 -8.20 -12.58
CA PRO A 205 23.93 -7.86 -13.17
C PRO A 205 24.33 -8.85 -14.28
N GLY A 206 24.73 -8.30 -15.42
CA GLY A 206 25.02 -9.03 -16.65
C GLY A 206 23.85 -9.06 -17.64
N ASP A 207 22.63 -8.75 -17.21
CA ASP A 207 21.49 -8.67 -18.12
C ASP A 207 21.58 -7.46 -19.04
N VAL A 208 21.13 -7.66 -20.29
CA VAL A 208 20.88 -6.61 -21.26
C VAL A 208 19.37 -6.46 -21.43
N VAL A 209 18.87 -5.26 -21.20
CA VAL A 209 17.46 -4.92 -21.40
C VAL A 209 17.35 -3.96 -22.57
N GLU A 210 16.48 -4.28 -23.52
CA GLU A 210 16.23 -3.46 -24.71
C GLU A 210 14.77 -3.02 -24.74
N VAL A 211 14.49 -1.76 -25.05
CA VAL A 211 13.12 -1.26 -25.27
C VAL A 211 13.01 -0.69 -26.68
N GLU A 212 11.90 -0.95 -27.36
CA GLU A 212 11.60 -0.37 -28.66
C GLU A 212 10.17 0.15 -28.68
N VAL A 213 9.99 1.34 -29.26
CA VAL A 213 8.69 1.89 -29.59
C VAL A 213 8.59 2.06 -31.09
N ASP A 214 7.57 1.47 -31.69
CA ASP A 214 7.35 1.53 -33.12
C ASP A 214 5.87 1.75 -33.47
N VAL A 215 5.64 2.21 -34.69
CA VAL A 215 4.33 2.09 -35.33
C VAL A 215 4.34 0.78 -36.11
N PRO A 216 3.38 -0.15 -35.91
CA PRO A 216 3.34 -1.39 -36.67
C PRO A 216 3.39 -1.15 -38.19
N GLY A 217 4.46 -1.61 -38.85
CA GLY A 217 4.69 -1.40 -40.28
C GLY A 217 5.20 0.00 -40.68
N GLY A 218 5.56 0.83 -39.69
CA GLY A 218 6.01 2.21 -39.86
C GLY A 218 7.36 2.48 -39.20
N PRO A 219 7.62 3.72 -38.75
CA PRO A 219 8.90 4.09 -38.15
C PRO A 219 9.09 3.48 -36.75
N THR A 220 10.36 3.35 -36.34
CA THR A 220 10.79 2.80 -35.04
C THR A 220 11.77 3.74 -34.35
N SER A 221 11.73 3.79 -33.02
CA SER A 221 12.76 4.42 -32.19
C SER A 221 14.11 3.71 -32.29
N GLY A 222 14.14 2.48 -32.80
CA GLY A 222 15.25 1.54 -32.64
C GLY A 222 15.31 0.98 -31.21
N ARG A 223 16.29 0.09 -30.96
CA ARG A 223 16.49 -0.55 -29.66
C ARG A 223 17.25 0.35 -28.70
N LEU A 224 16.59 0.74 -27.63
CA LEU A 224 17.18 1.35 -26.45
C LEU A 224 17.83 0.27 -25.60
N VAL A 225 19.16 0.10 -25.72
CA VAL A 225 19.90 -0.97 -25.08
C VAL A 225 20.47 -0.48 -23.75
N THR A 226 20.29 -1.26 -22.68
CA THR A 226 20.84 -0.97 -21.35
C THR A 226 21.48 -2.22 -20.77
N THR A 227 22.71 -2.13 -20.25
CA THR A 227 23.39 -3.24 -19.57
C THR A 227 23.37 -3.02 -18.06
N VAL A 228 23.01 -4.03 -17.27
CA VAL A 228 23.03 -3.96 -15.81
C VAL A 228 24.37 -4.46 -15.27
N VAL A 229 24.97 -3.72 -14.34
CA VAL A 229 26.18 -4.14 -13.61
C VAL A 229 25.96 -4.10 -12.10
N GLN A 230 26.79 -4.85 -11.37
CA GLN A 230 26.77 -4.85 -9.92
C GLN A 230 27.58 -3.68 -9.38
N GLY A 231 26.95 -2.88 -8.53
CA GLY A 231 27.59 -1.84 -7.74
C GLY A 231 28.45 -2.41 -6.62
N GLY A 232 29.57 -1.75 -6.35
CA GLY A 232 30.50 -2.13 -5.28
C GLY A 232 30.37 -1.31 -3.99
N ILE A 233 29.59 -0.24 -4.00
CA ILE A 233 29.48 0.70 -2.88
C ILE A 233 28.20 0.40 -2.10
N SER A 234 28.36 0.08 -0.81
CA SER A 234 27.23 -0.13 0.11
C SER A 234 26.67 1.19 0.60
N PHE A 235 25.37 1.17 0.96
CA PHE A 235 24.74 2.29 1.65
C PHE A 235 25.34 2.50 3.04
N ASP A 236 25.54 3.76 3.42
CA ASP A 236 26.01 4.13 4.75
C ASP A 236 24.83 4.14 5.75
N PRO A 237 24.80 3.23 6.75
CA PRO A 237 23.71 3.14 7.72
C PRO A 237 23.60 4.38 8.62
N SER A 238 24.63 5.23 8.69
CA SER A 238 24.61 6.46 9.49
C SER A 238 23.89 7.62 8.79
N LEU A 239 23.71 7.56 7.47
CA LEU A 239 23.15 8.67 6.68
C LEU A 239 21.65 8.55 6.44
N GLY A 240 21.12 7.33 6.38
CA GLY A 240 19.71 7.13 6.08
C GLY A 240 19.33 5.67 6.03
N SER A 241 18.09 5.40 5.66
CA SER A 241 17.57 4.03 5.68
C SER A 241 18.24 3.17 4.63
N LEU A 242 18.39 1.90 4.95
CA LEU A 242 19.02 0.93 4.07
C LEU A 242 18.00 0.31 3.09
N PRO A 243 18.48 -0.35 2.02
CA PRO A 243 17.66 -1.27 1.25
C PRO A 243 16.98 -2.30 2.15
N ALA A 244 15.69 -2.54 1.93
CA ALA A 244 14.90 -3.53 2.64
C ALA A 244 13.95 -4.24 1.68
N VAL A 245 13.88 -5.57 1.78
CA VAL A 245 13.04 -6.41 0.92
C VAL A 245 12.27 -7.43 1.74
N ASP A 246 10.95 -7.46 1.52
CA ASP A 246 10.05 -8.53 1.96
C ASP A 246 9.49 -9.35 0.78
N ASP A 247 8.72 -10.39 1.09
CA ASP A 247 8.12 -11.28 0.09
C ASP A 247 7.08 -10.60 -0.79
N LEU A 248 6.44 -9.53 -0.30
CA LEU A 248 5.53 -8.73 -1.09
C LEU A 248 6.30 -7.97 -2.17
N GLN A 249 7.38 -7.28 -1.80
CA GLN A 249 8.26 -6.58 -2.74
C GLN A 249 8.86 -7.54 -3.76
N ARG A 250 9.29 -8.74 -3.34
CA ARG A 250 9.77 -9.79 -4.28
C ARG A 250 8.66 -10.18 -5.25
N THR A 251 7.47 -10.48 -4.74
CA THR A 251 6.32 -10.87 -5.57
C THR A 251 5.97 -9.78 -6.59
N GLU A 252 5.91 -8.51 -6.16
CA GLU A 252 5.62 -7.39 -7.06
C GLU A 252 6.73 -7.16 -8.10
N ALA A 253 7.99 -7.25 -7.69
CA ALA A 253 9.14 -7.02 -8.56
C ALA A 253 9.29 -8.12 -9.62
N TRP A 254 9.05 -9.38 -9.24
CA TRP A 254 9.10 -10.51 -10.16
C TRP A 254 7.80 -10.71 -10.95
N GLY A 255 6.71 -10.09 -10.52
CA GLY A 255 5.39 -10.14 -11.14
C GLY A 255 4.50 -11.30 -10.65
N SER A 256 5.07 -12.29 -9.96
CA SER A 256 4.33 -13.35 -9.27
C SER A 256 5.19 -14.01 -8.18
N ARG A 257 4.55 -14.73 -7.25
CA ARG A 257 5.25 -15.51 -6.20
C ARG A 257 6.10 -16.63 -6.79
N GLU A 258 5.57 -17.31 -7.80
CA GLU A 258 6.27 -18.38 -8.51
C GLU A 258 7.53 -17.84 -9.17
N ALA A 259 7.43 -16.71 -9.88
CA ALA A 259 8.57 -16.04 -10.50
C ALA A 259 9.59 -15.56 -9.46
N ALA A 260 9.12 -15.12 -8.29
CA ALA A 260 9.96 -14.77 -7.14
C ALA A 260 10.61 -15.99 -6.43
N ARG A 261 10.32 -17.23 -6.88
CA ARG A 261 10.75 -18.49 -6.25
C ARG A 261 10.34 -18.58 -4.77
N LEU A 262 9.20 -17.99 -4.43
CA LEU A 262 8.61 -18.07 -3.10
C LEU A 262 7.71 -19.32 -3.00
N PRO A 263 7.55 -19.93 -1.82
CA PRO A 263 6.65 -21.05 -1.62
C PRO A 263 5.23 -20.71 -2.07
N ALA A 264 4.55 -21.69 -2.69
CA ALA A 264 3.14 -21.55 -3.05
C ALA A 264 2.29 -21.35 -1.78
N GLU A 265 1.26 -20.50 -1.86
CA GLU A 265 0.28 -20.43 -0.78
C GLU A 265 -0.53 -21.73 -0.74
N PRO A 266 -0.89 -22.23 0.46
CA PRO A 266 -1.66 -23.46 0.59
C PRO A 266 -3.01 -23.34 -0.12
N VAL A 267 -3.28 -24.27 -1.04
CA VAL A 267 -4.49 -24.31 -1.88
C VAL A 267 -5.64 -24.94 -1.09
N SER A 268 -6.76 -24.24 -0.97
CA SER A 268 -8.03 -24.80 -0.46
C SER A 268 -8.79 -25.50 -1.62
N PRO A 269 -9.49 -26.63 -1.39
CA PRO A 269 -10.07 -27.42 -2.48
C PRO A 269 -11.26 -26.72 -3.17
N GLU A 270 -11.26 -26.72 -4.50
CA GLU A 270 -12.32 -26.19 -5.35
C GLU A 270 -13.60 -27.04 -5.30
N SER A 271 -14.77 -26.37 -5.35
CA SER A 271 -16.06 -27.03 -5.57
C SER A 271 -16.85 -26.35 -6.69
N GLY A 272 -16.94 -27.03 -7.83
CA GLY A 272 -18.22 -27.36 -8.47
C GLY A 272 -18.91 -26.32 -9.37
N ASP A 273 -18.81 -26.59 -10.66
CA ASP A 273 -19.45 -26.06 -11.87
C ASP A 273 -20.96 -25.70 -11.85
N SER A 274 -21.35 -24.81 -12.80
CA SER A 274 -22.68 -24.54 -13.43
C SER A 274 -23.49 -23.28 -13.02
N PRO A 275 -24.32 -22.69 -13.92
CA PRO A 275 -24.03 -22.16 -15.26
C PRO A 275 -24.59 -20.72 -15.50
N GLN A 276 -24.18 -20.11 -16.63
CA GLN A 276 -24.51 -18.78 -17.13
C GLN A 276 -26.02 -18.45 -17.26
N SER A 277 -26.38 -17.18 -17.01
CA SER A 277 -27.41 -16.48 -17.76
C SER A 277 -27.10 -14.98 -17.84
N GLY A 278 -26.93 -14.46 -19.06
CA GLY A 278 -26.64 -13.04 -19.29
C GLY A 278 -27.86 -12.14 -19.22
N ARG A 279 -27.60 -10.84 -19.05
CA ARG A 279 -28.17 -9.75 -19.87
C ARG A 279 -27.51 -8.42 -19.54
N SER A 280 -27.25 -7.71 -20.63
CA SER A 280 -26.75 -6.36 -20.82
C SER A 280 -27.62 -5.26 -20.20
N GLY A 281 -27.01 -4.16 -19.75
CA GLY A 281 -27.72 -2.91 -19.52
C GLY A 281 -26.92 -1.82 -18.77
N THR A 282 -26.05 -1.13 -19.51
CA THR A 282 -25.72 0.31 -19.39
C THR A 282 -25.61 0.95 -18.00
N ASP A 283 -24.37 1.14 -17.52
CA ASP A 283 -24.04 2.06 -16.42
C ASP A 283 -23.53 3.40 -16.97
N SER A 284 -24.18 4.48 -16.56
CA SER A 284 -23.65 5.84 -16.59
C SER A 284 -22.90 6.11 -15.28
N PRO A 285 -21.70 6.71 -15.29
CA PRO A 285 -20.96 6.99 -14.06
C PRO A 285 -21.35 8.35 -13.47
N ASP A 286 -21.57 8.42 -12.16
CA ASP A 286 -21.51 9.67 -11.39
C ASP A 286 -20.29 9.61 -10.44
N PRO A 287 -19.54 10.72 -10.27
CA PRO A 287 -18.17 10.73 -9.82
C PRO A 287 -18.05 11.04 -8.32
N GLY A 288 -16.99 10.55 -7.70
CA GLY A 288 -16.56 11.05 -6.38
C GLY A 288 -16.25 9.95 -5.38
N ALA A 289 -15.15 9.24 -5.60
CA ALA A 289 -14.42 8.58 -4.52
C ALA A 289 -12.95 8.43 -4.95
N SER A 290 -12.08 9.21 -4.30
CA SER A 290 -10.63 9.08 -4.42
C SER A 290 -10.19 7.65 -4.05
N PRO A 291 -9.35 6.95 -4.83
CA PRO A 291 -8.90 5.62 -4.46
C PRO A 291 -7.50 5.67 -3.84
N ASP A 292 -7.45 5.78 -2.52
CA ASP A 292 -6.39 5.14 -1.73
C ASP A 292 -6.98 3.82 -1.19
N SER A 293 -6.47 2.70 -1.69
CA SER A 293 -6.62 1.39 -1.03
C SER A 293 -5.50 0.46 -1.49
N GLY A 294 -4.29 0.73 -0.97
CA GLY A 294 -3.21 -0.25 -0.95
C GLY A 294 -3.41 -1.17 0.26
N SER A 295 -3.39 -2.48 0.04
CA SER A 295 -3.39 -3.46 1.14
C SER A 295 -2.09 -3.34 1.94
N ALA A 296 -2.16 -2.68 3.08
CA ALA A 296 -1.12 -2.63 4.09
C ALA A 296 -1.05 -3.99 4.81
N SER A 297 0.13 -4.62 4.88
CA SER A 297 0.46 -5.42 6.05
C SER A 297 0.88 -4.43 7.14
N GLY A 298 0.02 -4.23 8.13
CA GLY A 298 0.35 -3.38 9.28
C GLY A 298 1.54 -3.92 10.06
N PRO A 299 2.13 -3.11 10.96
CA PRO A 299 3.18 -3.57 11.86
C PRO A 299 2.68 -4.75 12.69
N ARG A 300 3.29 -5.93 12.56
CA ARG A 300 2.93 -7.10 13.39
C ARG A 300 3.50 -6.91 14.79
N LEU A 301 2.70 -7.23 15.81
CA LEU A 301 3.18 -7.28 17.20
C LEU A 301 4.30 -8.33 17.34
N SER A 302 5.38 -7.98 18.03
CA SER A 302 6.38 -8.98 18.40
C SER A 302 5.76 -10.02 19.34
N PRO A 303 6.20 -11.30 19.30
CA PRO A 303 5.73 -12.33 20.22
C PRO A 303 5.87 -11.92 21.70
N GLU A 304 6.96 -11.24 22.04
CA GLU A 304 7.25 -10.75 23.38
C GLU A 304 6.25 -9.69 23.83
N LEU A 305 5.98 -8.68 22.98
CA LEU A 305 5.02 -7.64 23.29
C LEU A 305 3.60 -8.20 23.39
N ARG A 306 3.23 -9.12 22.49
CA ARG A 306 1.93 -9.81 22.54
C ARG A 306 1.76 -10.58 23.85
N ALA A 307 2.81 -11.26 24.33
CA ALA A 307 2.77 -11.98 25.61
C ALA A 307 2.58 -11.02 26.80
N LYS A 308 3.29 -9.88 26.82
CA LYS A 308 3.11 -8.83 27.85
C LYS A 308 1.66 -8.33 27.87
N LEU A 309 1.14 -7.92 26.70
CA LEU A 309 -0.23 -7.39 26.57
C LEU A 309 -1.31 -8.43 26.92
N ALA A 310 -1.05 -9.71 26.69
CA ALA A 310 -1.96 -10.78 27.08
C ALA A 310 -2.01 -11.01 28.60
N ALA A 311 -0.92 -10.73 29.31
CA ALA A 311 -0.82 -10.91 30.76
C ALA A 311 -1.42 -9.75 31.57
N VAL A 312 -1.47 -8.53 31.01
CA VAL A 312 -1.94 -7.33 31.71
C VAL A 312 -3.46 -7.16 31.59
N PRO A 313 -4.17 -6.77 32.66
CA PRO A 313 -5.58 -6.35 32.60
C PRO A 313 -5.79 -5.06 31.79
N VAL A 314 -6.89 -4.95 31.06
CA VAL A 314 -7.26 -3.74 30.30
C VAL A 314 -7.33 -2.51 31.20
N ALA A 315 -7.78 -2.66 32.46
CA ALA A 315 -7.81 -1.58 33.45
C ALA A 315 -6.41 -0.98 33.71
N GLY A 316 -5.38 -1.83 33.84
CA GLY A 316 -3.99 -1.39 34.03
C GLY A 316 -3.44 -0.62 32.82
N LEU A 317 -3.73 -1.11 31.61
CA LEU A 317 -3.38 -0.43 30.36
C LEU A 317 -4.05 0.95 30.26
N SER A 318 -5.33 1.04 30.63
CA SER A 318 -6.09 2.31 30.68
C SER A 318 -5.47 3.32 31.64
N ALA A 319 -5.13 2.89 32.86
CA ALA A 319 -4.47 3.75 33.85
C ALA A 319 -3.12 4.30 33.33
N GLN A 320 -2.34 3.46 32.63
CA GLN A 320 -1.06 3.86 32.04
C GLN A 320 -1.21 4.85 30.88
N LEU A 321 -2.21 4.66 30.01
CA LEU A 321 -2.49 5.59 28.91
C LEU A 321 -2.98 6.93 29.43
N ARG A 322 -3.85 6.92 30.45
CA ARG A 322 -4.31 8.14 31.13
C ARG A 322 -3.17 8.95 31.74
N ARG A 323 -2.19 8.29 32.38
CA ARG A 323 -0.97 8.95 32.89
C ARG A 323 -0.15 9.65 31.79
N ARG A 324 -0.32 9.24 30.53
CA ARG A 324 0.32 9.81 29.33
C ARG A 324 -0.58 10.82 28.60
N GLY A 325 -1.71 11.21 29.20
CA GLY A 325 -2.64 12.19 28.65
C GLY A 325 -3.63 11.64 27.63
N LEU A 326 -3.81 10.31 27.57
CA LEU A 326 -4.73 9.64 26.67
C LEU A 326 -5.92 9.07 27.47
N ASP A 327 -7.00 9.84 27.57
CA ASP A 327 -8.20 9.47 28.32
C ASP A 327 -9.25 8.71 27.47
N ASN A 328 -9.36 9.01 26.16
CA ASN A 328 -10.40 8.46 25.28
C ASN A 328 -9.86 7.31 24.41
N VAL A 329 -9.55 6.19 25.06
CA VAL A 329 -8.86 5.02 24.46
C VAL A 329 -9.66 3.73 24.54
N THR A 330 -10.88 3.74 25.10
CA THR A 330 -11.73 2.56 25.25
C THR A 330 -12.80 2.51 24.17
N ILE A 331 -13.03 1.34 23.57
CA ILE A 331 -14.20 1.12 22.71
C ILE A 331 -15.37 0.83 23.64
N ASP A 332 -16.24 1.82 23.83
CA ASP A 332 -17.32 1.73 24.81
C ASP A 332 -18.52 0.95 24.26
N GLY A 333 -19.28 0.33 25.18
CA GLY A 333 -20.54 -0.35 24.86
C GLY A 333 -20.39 -1.72 24.21
N VAL A 334 -19.18 -2.27 24.13
CA VAL A 334 -18.93 -3.62 23.61
C VAL A 334 -18.63 -4.60 24.74
N HIS A 335 -19.13 -5.82 24.60
CA HIS A 335 -18.92 -6.91 25.55
C HIS A 335 -18.49 -8.17 24.81
N PRO A 336 -17.66 -9.02 25.42
CA PRO A 336 -17.27 -10.27 24.79
C PRO A 336 -18.46 -11.22 24.67
N LEU A 337 -18.64 -11.82 23.49
CA LEU A 337 -19.60 -12.93 23.31
C LEU A 337 -19.19 -14.18 24.10
N HIS A 338 -17.89 -14.30 24.40
CA HIS A 338 -17.30 -15.40 25.13
C HIS A 338 -16.90 -14.96 26.54
N PRO A 339 -17.44 -15.60 27.60
CA PRO A 339 -16.93 -15.41 28.95
C PRO A 339 -15.43 -15.73 29.01
N GLY A 340 -14.62 -14.80 29.51
CA GLY A 340 -13.17 -14.98 29.66
C GLY A 340 -12.37 -14.86 28.36
N ALA A 341 -12.95 -14.35 27.26
CA ALA A 341 -12.17 -14.00 26.08
C ALA A 341 -11.06 -13.00 26.44
N LYS A 342 -9.86 -13.27 25.92
CA LYS A 342 -8.76 -12.31 25.83
C LYS A 342 -8.49 -12.05 24.35
N LEU A 343 -8.34 -10.79 24.01
CA LEU A 343 -8.08 -10.33 22.65
C LEU A 343 -6.78 -9.53 22.66
N VAL A 344 -5.83 -9.85 21.78
CA VAL A 344 -4.62 -9.05 21.56
C VAL A 344 -4.24 -9.15 20.08
N GLY A 345 -4.19 -8.01 19.39
CA GLY A 345 -3.78 -7.92 18.00
C GLY A 345 -3.73 -6.49 17.48
N THR A 346 -3.50 -6.31 16.18
CA THR A 346 -3.48 -4.97 15.55
C THR A 346 -4.74 -4.70 14.74
N ALA A 347 -5.23 -3.48 14.77
CA ALA A 347 -6.50 -3.10 14.17
C ALA A 347 -6.45 -3.16 12.64
N ARG A 348 -7.45 -3.80 12.06
CA ARG A 348 -7.90 -3.60 10.69
C ARG A 348 -9.31 -3.03 10.73
N THR A 349 -9.53 -1.87 10.14
CA THR A 349 -10.76 -1.10 10.35
C THR A 349 -11.78 -1.32 9.25
N LEU A 350 -13.06 -1.29 9.61
CA LEU A 350 -14.20 -1.34 8.70
C LEU A 350 -15.23 -0.30 9.13
N ARG A 351 -15.71 0.49 8.18
CA ARG A 351 -16.66 1.58 8.43
C ARG A 351 -17.99 1.34 7.73
N PHE A 352 -19.06 1.39 8.50
CA PHE A 352 -20.43 1.39 7.98
C PHE A 352 -21.05 2.79 8.05
N VAL A 353 -21.85 3.12 7.04
CA VAL A 353 -22.68 4.34 7.03
C VAL A 353 -24.16 3.97 7.20
N PRO A 354 -25.04 4.94 7.54
CA PRO A 354 -26.48 4.68 7.60
C PRO A 354 -27.02 4.11 6.29
N LEU A 355 -27.97 3.19 6.41
CA LEU A 355 -28.69 2.69 5.26
C LEU A 355 -29.32 3.85 4.47
N ARG A 356 -29.02 3.88 3.18
CA ARG A 356 -29.82 4.52 2.13
C ARG A 356 -29.95 3.50 1.01
N GLU A 357 -31.16 3.25 0.53
CA GLU A 357 -31.48 2.10 -0.32
C GLU A 357 -30.68 2.08 -1.63
N ASP A 358 -30.48 3.25 -2.25
CA ASP A 358 -29.66 3.44 -3.45
C ASP A 358 -28.16 3.18 -3.20
N LEU A 359 -27.64 3.60 -2.03
CA LEU A 359 -26.26 3.32 -1.64
C LEU A 359 -26.06 1.85 -1.32
N PHE A 360 -27.05 1.20 -0.72
CA PHE A 360 -27.01 -0.23 -0.48
C PHE A 360 -27.04 -1.04 -1.79
N GLN A 361 -27.81 -0.58 -2.78
CA GLN A 361 -27.83 -1.20 -4.10
C GLN A 361 -26.45 -1.16 -4.78
N SER A 362 -25.71 -0.06 -4.64
CA SER A 362 -24.40 0.13 -5.25
C SER A 362 -23.23 -0.46 -4.45
N HIS A 363 -23.29 -0.42 -3.12
CA HIS A 363 -22.16 -0.75 -2.22
C HIS A 363 -22.45 -1.92 -1.26
N GLY A 364 -23.71 -2.31 -1.08
CA GLY A 364 -24.12 -3.33 -0.11
C GLY A 364 -24.01 -4.77 -0.60
N GLY A 365 -24.10 -5.00 -1.92
CA GLY A 365 -24.02 -6.33 -2.54
C GLY A 365 -22.61 -6.77 -2.93
N GLY A 366 -22.49 -7.93 -3.59
CA GLY A 366 -21.24 -8.36 -4.24
C GLY A 366 -20.04 -8.47 -3.29
N TYR A 367 -18.85 -8.13 -3.78
CA TYR A 367 -17.59 -8.08 -3.01
C TYR A 367 -17.37 -6.69 -2.37
N ASN A 368 -18.32 -6.31 -1.49
CA ASN A 368 -18.36 -5.03 -0.79
C ASN A 368 -17.21 -4.83 0.23
N ALA A 369 -17.14 -3.65 0.84
CA ALA A 369 -16.11 -3.28 1.82
C ALA A 369 -16.03 -4.24 3.02
N GLN A 370 -17.17 -4.78 3.48
CA GLN A 370 -17.20 -5.76 4.56
C GLN A 370 -16.46 -7.04 4.14
N LYS A 371 -16.82 -7.64 3.00
CA LYS A 371 -16.15 -8.87 2.54
C LYS A 371 -14.67 -8.63 2.29
N ARG A 372 -14.30 -7.49 1.68
CA ARG A 372 -12.90 -7.12 1.48
C ARG A 372 -12.11 -7.02 2.79
N ALA A 373 -12.68 -6.39 3.82
CA ALA A 373 -12.03 -6.31 5.13
C ALA A 373 -11.81 -7.70 5.77
N PHE A 374 -12.82 -8.56 5.70
CA PHE A 374 -12.75 -9.94 6.21
C PHE A 374 -11.82 -10.85 5.39
N ASP A 375 -11.69 -10.62 4.09
CA ASP A 375 -10.74 -11.35 3.23
C ASP A 375 -9.31 -10.81 3.30
N ALA A 376 -9.13 -9.56 3.71
CA ALA A 376 -7.82 -8.93 3.86
C ALA A 376 -7.19 -9.13 5.25
N VAL A 377 -7.97 -9.45 6.29
CA VAL A 377 -7.46 -9.61 7.67
C VAL A 377 -6.28 -10.57 7.75
N GLY A 378 -5.19 -10.15 8.37
CA GLY A 378 -3.98 -10.95 8.55
C GLY A 378 -3.98 -11.77 9.84
N ASP A 379 -3.03 -12.71 9.92
CA ASP A 379 -2.73 -13.43 11.15
C ASP A 379 -2.37 -12.44 12.29
N GLY A 380 -3.04 -12.58 13.43
CA GLY A 380 -2.86 -11.70 14.59
C GLY A 380 -3.55 -10.33 14.49
N GLU A 381 -4.26 -10.01 13.41
CA GLU A 381 -5.03 -8.76 13.29
C GLU A 381 -6.43 -8.87 13.93
N VAL A 382 -6.99 -7.73 14.34
CA VAL A 382 -8.33 -7.59 14.90
C VAL A 382 -9.17 -6.74 13.94
N ILE A 383 -10.30 -7.28 13.47
CA ILE A 383 -11.23 -6.47 12.67
C ILE A 383 -12.02 -5.57 13.62
N VAL A 384 -11.91 -4.25 13.48
CA VAL A 384 -12.64 -3.25 14.27
C VAL A 384 -13.67 -2.55 13.39
N ILE A 385 -14.94 -2.63 13.76
CA ILE A 385 -16.08 -2.22 12.93
C ILE A 385 -16.80 -1.02 13.55
N GLU A 386 -16.73 0.13 12.89
CA GLU A 386 -17.61 1.28 13.17
C GLU A 386 -19.00 0.99 12.59
N ALA A 387 -19.94 0.69 13.47
CA ALA A 387 -21.36 0.56 13.18
C ALA A 387 -22.17 1.75 13.72
N ARG A 388 -21.51 2.71 14.37
CA ARG A 388 -22.05 3.96 14.93
C ARG A 388 -22.95 3.71 16.15
N GLY A 389 -22.71 2.63 16.90
CA GLY A 389 -23.55 2.23 18.03
C GLY A 389 -24.90 1.62 17.64
N GLU A 390 -25.14 1.33 16.35
CA GLU A 390 -26.43 0.82 15.87
C GLU A 390 -26.51 -0.71 16.03
N THR A 391 -27.42 -1.15 16.90
CA THR A 391 -27.60 -2.57 17.27
C THR A 391 -28.83 -3.22 16.62
N GLY A 392 -29.66 -2.47 15.89
CA GLY A 392 -30.86 -2.97 15.20
C GLY A 392 -30.59 -3.80 13.94
N SER A 393 -29.34 -4.22 13.72
CA SER A 393 -28.89 -5.04 12.61
C SER A 393 -27.52 -5.69 12.90
N GLY A 394 -27.24 -6.84 12.29
CA GLY A 394 -25.96 -7.51 12.40
C GLY A 394 -24.90 -6.91 11.46
N THR A 395 -23.72 -6.67 12.00
CA THR A 395 -22.53 -6.18 11.28
C THR A 395 -21.61 -7.28 10.79
N LEU A 396 -21.81 -8.49 11.30
CA LEU A 396 -21.26 -9.75 10.82
C LEU A 396 -22.20 -10.91 11.19
N GLY A 397 -21.87 -12.10 10.69
CA GLY A 397 -22.48 -13.36 11.10
C GLY A 397 -21.44 -14.48 11.07
N ASP A 398 -21.89 -15.72 11.28
CA ASP A 398 -21.09 -16.94 11.35
C ASP A 398 -20.08 -17.11 10.21
N ILE A 399 -20.47 -16.92 8.95
CA ILE A 399 -19.59 -17.08 7.79
C ILE A 399 -18.41 -16.10 7.82
N LEU A 400 -18.67 -14.85 8.21
CA LEU A 400 -17.62 -13.84 8.29
C LEU A 400 -16.70 -14.09 9.49
N ALA A 401 -17.26 -14.50 10.64
CA ALA A 401 -16.48 -14.92 11.79
C ALA A 401 -15.58 -16.12 11.46
N LEU A 402 -16.13 -17.14 10.78
CA LEU A 402 -15.39 -18.31 10.33
C LEU A 402 -14.25 -17.92 9.39
N ARG A 403 -14.51 -16.99 8.46
CA ARG A 403 -13.48 -16.49 7.54
C ARG A 403 -12.35 -15.78 8.27
N ALA A 404 -12.67 -14.89 9.21
CA ALA A 404 -11.66 -14.22 10.03
C ALA A 404 -10.82 -15.24 10.82
N HIS A 405 -11.48 -16.22 11.45
CA HIS A 405 -10.82 -17.29 12.19
C HIS A 405 -9.88 -18.12 11.32
N ALA A 406 -10.34 -18.56 10.14
CA ALA A 406 -9.54 -19.34 9.20
C ALA A 406 -8.31 -18.60 8.67
N ARG A 407 -8.31 -17.25 8.74
CA ARG A 407 -7.18 -16.39 8.35
C ARG A 407 -6.22 -16.08 9.50
N GLY A 408 -6.49 -16.59 10.70
CA GLY A 408 -5.66 -16.34 11.89
C GLY A 408 -5.94 -15.01 12.59
N ALA A 409 -7.09 -14.37 12.32
CA ALA A 409 -7.45 -13.14 13.01
C ALA A 409 -7.48 -13.36 14.53
N ALA A 410 -6.92 -12.42 15.29
CA ALA A 410 -6.91 -12.45 16.74
C ALA A 410 -8.30 -12.21 17.34
N GLY A 411 -9.18 -11.51 16.62
CA GLY A 411 -10.57 -11.32 17.01
C GLY A 411 -11.32 -10.29 16.17
N ILE A 412 -12.54 -9.97 16.61
CA ILE A 412 -13.44 -9.01 15.97
C ILE A 412 -14.05 -8.11 17.04
N VAL A 413 -14.09 -6.81 16.78
CA VAL A 413 -14.72 -5.81 17.65
C VAL A 413 -15.70 -5.01 16.80
N THR A 414 -16.93 -4.84 17.28
CA THR A 414 -17.95 -4.04 16.60
C THR A 414 -18.76 -3.27 17.63
N ASP A 415 -18.95 -1.97 17.45
CA ASP A 415 -19.88 -1.19 18.29
C ASP A 415 -21.35 -1.38 17.87
N GLY A 416 -21.62 -2.29 16.92
CA GLY A 416 -22.96 -2.67 16.48
C GLY A 416 -23.34 -4.09 16.86
N GLY A 417 -24.43 -4.57 16.24
CA GLY A 417 -24.95 -5.91 16.49
C GLY A 417 -24.18 -7.03 15.78
N VAL A 418 -24.34 -8.27 16.26
CA VAL A 418 -23.87 -9.51 15.62
C VAL A 418 -25.06 -10.41 15.29
N ARG A 419 -25.08 -10.96 14.06
CA ARG A 419 -26.07 -11.96 13.64
C ARG A 419 -25.59 -13.36 14.00
N ASP A 420 -26.53 -14.26 14.28
CA ASP A 420 -26.28 -15.66 14.59
C ASP A 420 -25.25 -15.83 15.73
N ALA A 421 -25.46 -15.10 16.82
CA ALA A 421 -24.49 -14.99 17.92
C ALA A 421 -24.02 -16.34 18.48
N ASP A 422 -24.90 -17.34 18.57
CA ASP A 422 -24.54 -18.69 19.02
C ASP A 422 -23.59 -19.38 18.03
N ALA A 423 -23.84 -19.22 16.72
CA ALA A 423 -22.99 -19.80 15.67
C ALA A 423 -21.65 -19.06 15.57
N VAL A 424 -21.65 -17.72 15.72
CA VAL A 424 -20.42 -16.92 15.83
C VAL A 424 -19.60 -17.35 17.05
N THR A 425 -20.25 -17.54 18.20
CA THR A 425 -19.62 -18.08 19.40
C THR A 425 -19.04 -19.47 19.13
N ALA A 426 -19.73 -20.34 18.39
CA ALA A 426 -19.23 -21.67 18.08
C ALA A 426 -17.95 -21.67 17.20
N VAL A 427 -17.64 -20.58 16.48
CA VAL A 427 -16.40 -20.45 15.69
C VAL A 427 -15.17 -20.40 16.60
N GLY A 428 -15.30 -19.90 17.84
CA GLY A 428 -14.19 -19.84 18.80
C GLY A 428 -13.19 -18.69 18.59
N ILE A 429 -13.50 -17.72 17.73
CA ILE A 429 -12.76 -16.46 17.62
C ILE A 429 -13.30 -15.45 18.64
N PRO A 430 -12.45 -14.71 19.38
CA PRO A 430 -12.92 -13.65 20.28
C PRO A 430 -13.71 -12.58 19.52
N VAL A 431 -14.95 -12.34 19.93
CA VAL A 431 -15.81 -11.30 19.37
C VAL A 431 -16.35 -10.41 20.48
N TYR A 432 -16.19 -9.10 20.30
CA TYR A 432 -16.72 -8.04 21.16
C TYR A 432 -17.79 -7.27 20.42
N THR A 433 -18.98 -7.14 21.00
CA THR A 433 -20.15 -6.56 20.33
C THR A 433 -21.05 -5.81 21.30
N ALA A 434 -21.81 -4.84 20.79
CA ALA A 434 -22.88 -4.16 21.53
C ALA A 434 -24.16 -5.01 21.66
N GLY A 435 -24.26 -6.17 21.00
CA GLY A 435 -25.33 -7.15 21.25
C GLY A 435 -25.65 -8.06 20.07
N ALA A 436 -26.55 -9.01 20.28
CA ALA A 436 -27.04 -9.90 19.22
C ALA A 436 -28.26 -9.30 18.50
N HIS A 437 -28.34 -9.48 17.17
CA HIS A 437 -29.52 -9.10 16.40
C HIS A 437 -29.73 -10.01 15.18
N PRO A 438 -30.98 -10.47 14.89
CA PRO A 438 -31.21 -11.46 13.84
C PRO A 438 -31.20 -10.90 12.40
N ALA A 439 -31.37 -9.59 12.21
CA ALA A 439 -31.42 -8.99 10.89
C ALA A 439 -30.03 -8.84 10.22
N VAL A 440 -30.01 -8.96 8.90
CA VAL A 440 -28.81 -8.72 8.07
C VAL A 440 -28.50 -7.24 7.91
N LEU A 441 -27.23 -6.94 7.64
CA LEU A 441 -26.67 -5.59 7.62
C LEU A 441 -27.50 -4.58 6.80
N GLY A 442 -28.04 -4.98 5.64
CA GLY A 442 -28.81 -4.14 4.70
C GLY A 442 -30.15 -3.61 5.22
N ARG A 443 -30.45 -3.81 6.51
CA ARG A 443 -31.53 -3.14 7.23
C ARG A 443 -31.14 -1.76 7.78
N LYS A 444 -29.87 -1.56 8.14
CA LYS A 444 -29.38 -0.36 8.84
C LYS A 444 -28.00 0.13 8.41
N HIS A 445 -27.28 -0.68 7.65
CA HIS A 445 -25.88 -0.44 7.29
C HIS A 445 -25.66 -0.51 5.78
N VAL A 446 -24.77 0.36 5.31
CA VAL A 446 -24.04 0.17 4.04
C VAL A 446 -22.56 0.02 4.40
N PRO A 447 -21.88 -1.07 4.00
CA PRO A 447 -20.43 -1.17 4.10
C PRO A 447 -19.78 -0.14 3.18
N TRP A 448 -18.98 0.76 3.74
CA TRP A 448 -18.50 1.93 3.01
C TRP A 448 -17.00 1.84 2.71
N ASP A 449 -16.16 1.96 3.74
CA ASP A 449 -14.71 1.94 3.64
C ASP A 449 -14.11 0.86 4.55
N HIS A 450 -12.89 0.43 4.23
CA HIS A 450 -12.04 -0.36 5.12
C HIS A 450 -10.61 0.17 5.06
N ASP A 451 -9.79 -0.13 6.07
CA ASP A 451 -8.41 0.33 6.19
C ASP A 451 -8.27 1.87 6.24
N VAL A 452 -9.24 2.54 6.86
CA VAL A 452 -9.24 3.99 7.13
C VAL A 452 -9.37 4.26 8.63
N THR A 453 -9.06 5.47 9.09
CA THR A 453 -9.37 5.87 10.47
C THR A 453 -10.87 5.86 10.71
N ILE A 454 -11.33 5.21 11.79
CA ILE A 454 -12.75 5.08 12.16
C ILE A 454 -13.00 5.55 13.60
N GLY A 455 -14.27 5.79 13.93
CA GLY A 455 -14.74 6.02 15.30
C GLY A 455 -15.58 4.84 15.78
N CYS A 456 -15.01 3.95 16.59
CA CYS A 456 -15.71 2.77 17.11
C CYS A 456 -15.94 2.92 18.61
N GLY A 457 -17.20 2.85 19.06
CA GLY A 457 -17.55 2.97 20.49
C GLY A 457 -17.06 4.28 21.11
N GLY A 458 -17.06 5.38 20.34
CA GLY A 458 -16.60 6.70 20.80
C GLY A 458 -15.08 6.93 20.75
N THR A 459 -14.29 5.90 20.40
CA THR A 459 -12.82 5.99 20.33
C THR A 459 -12.32 5.96 18.88
N THR A 460 -11.27 6.75 18.61
CA THR A 460 -10.61 6.77 17.31
C THR A 460 -9.73 5.53 17.17
N VAL A 461 -9.87 4.82 16.05
CA VAL A 461 -9.07 3.63 15.73
C VAL A 461 -8.45 3.81 14.36
N GLN A 462 -7.12 3.72 14.28
CA GLN A 462 -6.37 3.70 13.03
C GLN A 462 -5.98 2.26 12.67
N PRO A 463 -5.87 1.93 11.37
CA PRO A 463 -5.23 0.69 10.96
C PRO A 463 -3.84 0.54 11.60
N GLY A 464 -3.58 -0.58 12.25
CA GLY A 464 -2.33 -0.87 12.95
C GLY A 464 -2.32 -0.55 14.44
N ASP A 465 -3.32 0.16 14.99
CA ASP A 465 -3.43 0.38 16.45
C ASP A 465 -3.49 -0.95 17.19
N VAL A 466 -2.88 -1.02 18.38
CA VAL A 466 -2.88 -2.24 19.18
C VAL A 466 -4.18 -2.33 19.95
N ILE A 467 -4.90 -3.42 19.74
CA ILE A 467 -6.19 -3.71 20.36
C ILE A 467 -6.00 -4.77 21.44
N VAL A 468 -6.40 -4.45 22.66
CA VAL A 468 -6.44 -5.40 23.78
C VAL A 468 -7.85 -5.46 24.34
N GLY A 469 -8.38 -6.64 24.55
CA GLY A 469 -9.69 -6.84 25.17
C GLY A 469 -9.67 -7.92 26.23
N ASP A 470 -10.47 -7.74 27.28
CA ASP A 470 -10.79 -8.75 28.30
C ASP A 470 -12.26 -8.64 28.74
N ALA A 471 -12.62 -9.05 29.96
CA ALA A 471 -14.00 -8.97 30.43
C ALA A 471 -14.49 -7.53 30.68
N ASP A 472 -13.59 -6.58 30.94
CA ASP A 472 -13.94 -5.20 31.28
C ASP A 472 -14.22 -4.34 30.04
N GLY A 473 -13.65 -4.72 28.88
CA GLY A 473 -13.89 -4.05 27.62
C GLY A 473 -12.74 -4.21 26.64
N VAL A 474 -12.64 -3.25 25.72
CA VAL A 474 -11.59 -3.20 24.69
C VAL A 474 -10.91 -1.85 24.72
N ILE A 475 -9.58 -1.85 24.65
CA ILE A 475 -8.74 -0.66 24.64
C ILE A 475 -7.91 -0.58 23.36
N VAL A 476 -7.68 0.66 22.91
CA VAL A 476 -6.94 1.04 21.72
C VAL A 476 -5.66 1.71 22.16
N ILE A 477 -4.53 1.17 21.75
CA ILE A 477 -3.20 1.63 22.17
C ILE A 477 -2.42 2.06 20.92
N PRO A 478 -1.97 3.33 20.83
CA PRO A 478 -1.11 3.75 19.75
C PRO A 478 0.15 2.86 19.68
N PRO A 479 0.57 2.38 18.49
CA PRO A 479 1.66 1.40 18.38
C PRO A 479 2.98 1.85 19.00
N ALA A 480 3.28 3.14 18.88
CA ALA A 480 4.48 3.75 19.44
C ALA A 480 4.55 3.72 20.98
N LEU A 481 3.42 3.52 21.67
CA LEU A 481 3.31 3.48 23.12
C LEU A 481 3.12 2.06 23.67
N ALA A 482 2.85 1.07 22.81
CA ALA A 482 2.38 -0.23 23.24
C ALA A 482 3.35 -0.96 24.17
N GLU A 483 4.65 -0.93 23.87
CA GLU A 483 5.67 -1.58 24.71
C GLU A 483 5.84 -0.88 26.06
N GLU A 484 5.98 0.44 26.05
CA GLU A 484 6.14 1.25 27.26
C GLU A 484 4.92 1.13 28.20
N VAL A 485 3.71 1.14 27.63
CA VAL A 485 2.45 0.98 28.37
C VAL A 485 2.34 -0.43 28.94
N ALA A 486 2.69 -1.46 28.18
CA ALA A 486 2.64 -2.85 28.65
C ALA A 486 3.62 -3.08 29.81
N ASP A 487 4.86 -2.60 29.70
CA ASP A 487 5.87 -2.73 30.75
C ASP A 487 5.48 -1.98 32.02
N ALA A 488 5.00 -0.75 31.88
CA ALA A 488 4.56 0.04 33.02
C ALA A 488 3.31 -0.56 33.70
N ALA A 489 2.42 -1.21 32.92
CA ALA A 489 1.25 -1.86 33.47
C ALA A 489 1.62 -3.17 34.20
N LEU A 490 2.54 -3.98 33.66
CA LEU A 490 3.07 -5.16 34.36
C LEU A 490 3.72 -4.80 35.70
N ALA A 491 4.55 -3.75 35.72
CA ALA A 491 5.18 -3.28 36.95
C ALA A 491 4.14 -2.81 37.98
N GLN A 492 3.07 -2.14 37.53
CA GLN A 492 1.98 -1.72 38.43
C GLN A 492 1.21 -2.92 38.98
N GLU A 493 0.99 -3.98 38.20
CA GLU A 493 0.32 -5.20 38.67
C GLU A 493 1.13 -5.91 39.77
N GLU A 494 2.46 -5.90 39.68
CA GLU A 494 3.33 -6.43 40.76
C GLU A 494 3.18 -5.60 42.05
N GLU A 495 3.16 -4.27 41.94
CA GLU A 495 2.90 -3.37 43.07
C GLU A 495 1.50 -3.61 43.67
N ASP A 496 0.48 -3.70 42.83
CA ASP A 496 -0.92 -3.84 43.24
C ASP A 496 -1.17 -5.20 43.88
N ALA A 497 -0.55 -6.27 43.38
CA ALA A 497 -0.59 -7.61 44.00
C ALA A 497 0.04 -7.60 45.40
N TRP A 498 1.16 -6.90 45.56
CA TRP A 498 1.80 -6.73 46.86
C TRP A 498 0.93 -5.91 47.82
N ILE A 499 0.35 -4.79 47.36
CA ILE A 499 -0.59 -3.97 48.12
C ILE A 499 -1.79 -4.81 48.58
N ALA A 500 -2.38 -5.60 47.67
CA ALA A 500 -3.51 -6.47 47.96
C ALA A 500 -3.16 -7.50 49.04
N GLN A 501 -1.95 -8.07 49.01
CA GLN A 501 -1.46 -8.96 50.05
C GLN A 501 -1.36 -8.24 51.40
N ARG A 502 -0.81 -7.02 51.46
CA ARG A 502 -0.70 -6.25 52.71
C ARG A 502 -2.06 -5.87 53.28
N VAL A 503 -3.03 -5.55 52.43
CA VAL A 503 -4.42 -5.35 52.85
C VAL A 503 -5.02 -6.65 53.40
N ALA A 504 -4.78 -7.79 52.75
CA ALA A 504 -5.25 -9.10 53.23
C ALA A 504 -4.61 -9.52 54.57
N GLU A 505 -3.38 -9.08 54.85
CA GLU A 505 -2.69 -9.23 56.14
C GLU A 505 -3.24 -8.30 57.24
N GLY A 506 -4.19 -7.42 56.91
CA GLY A 506 -4.89 -6.54 57.85
C GLY A 506 -4.32 -5.13 57.98
N HIS A 507 -3.39 -4.73 57.11
CA HIS A 507 -2.89 -3.35 57.09
C HIS A 507 -3.94 -2.36 56.56
N PRO A 508 -3.99 -1.12 57.09
CA PRO A 508 -4.93 -0.10 56.60
C PRO A 508 -4.59 0.33 55.17
N ILE A 509 -5.63 0.67 54.39
CA ILE A 509 -5.50 1.15 53.01
C ILE A 509 -4.87 2.55 52.97
N ASP A 510 -5.12 3.37 53.99
CA ASP A 510 -4.60 4.74 54.06
C ASP A 510 -3.07 4.76 54.09
N GLY A 511 -2.47 5.48 53.15
CA GLY A 511 -1.02 5.49 52.91
C GLY A 511 -0.44 4.26 52.23
N LEU A 512 -1.21 3.17 52.04
CA LEU A 512 -0.80 1.97 51.31
C LEU A 512 -1.25 2.00 49.84
N PHE A 513 -2.41 2.60 49.53
CA PHE A 513 -2.90 2.76 48.15
C PHE A 513 -3.41 4.20 47.91
N PRO A 514 -2.62 5.08 47.24
CA PRO A 514 -1.26 4.84 46.73
C PRO A 514 -0.21 4.76 47.86
N MET A 515 0.86 4.00 47.65
CA MET A 515 1.95 3.83 48.62
C MET A 515 2.64 5.16 48.95
N ASN A 516 2.70 5.50 50.24
CA ASN A 516 3.53 6.57 50.77
C ASN A 516 5.01 6.14 50.81
N GLY A 517 5.91 7.04 51.23
CA GLY A 517 7.35 6.78 51.26
C GLY A 517 7.77 5.58 52.13
N GLU A 518 7.04 5.29 53.22
CA GLU A 518 7.35 4.15 54.09
C GLU A 518 7.01 2.83 53.41
N TRP A 519 5.81 2.71 52.85
CA TRP A 519 5.37 1.50 52.15
C TRP A 519 6.18 1.25 50.88
N ARG A 520 6.54 2.31 50.15
CA ARG A 520 7.41 2.21 48.96
C ARG A 520 8.78 1.64 49.31
N ALA A 521 9.41 2.12 50.38
CA ALA A 521 10.70 1.61 50.83
C ALA A 521 10.64 0.12 51.22
N ARG A 522 9.52 -0.34 51.79
CA ARG A 522 9.30 -1.76 52.11
C ARG A 522 9.14 -2.61 50.86
N PHE A 523 8.34 -2.16 49.90
CA PHE A 523 8.17 -2.84 48.61
C PHE A 523 9.52 -3.00 47.88
N GLU A 524 10.29 -1.91 47.79
CA GLU A 524 11.62 -1.90 47.16
C GLU A 524 12.63 -2.81 47.89
N ALA A 525 12.59 -2.89 49.23
CA ALA A 525 13.47 -3.77 50.00
C ALA A 525 13.16 -5.27 49.76
N GLU A 526 11.90 -5.61 49.54
CA GLU A 526 11.47 -7.00 49.28
C GLU A 526 11.69 -7.42 47.81
N HIS A 527 11.66 -6.48 46.85
CA HIS A 527 11.73 -6.78 45.41
C HIS A 527 13.06 -6.34 44.74
N GLY A 528 13.86 -5.48 45.37
CA GLY A 528 15.13 -4.98 44.85
C GLY A 528 16.35 -5.87 45.12
N GLY A 529 16.19 -6.99 45.85
CA GLY A 529 17.27 -7.87 46.29
C GLY A 529 17.74 -8.93 45.28
N SER A 530 17.17 -8.99 44.07
CA SER A 530 17.62 -9.90 43.00
C SER A 530 17.77 -9.15 41.68
N ARG A 531 18.98 -8.67 41.39
CA ARG A 531 19.44 -8.38 40.03
C ARG A 531 20.77 -9.07 39.79
#